data_AF-A0A8X6RIP5-F1
#
_entry.id   AF-A0A8X6RIP5-F1
#
_cell.length_a   1.000
_cell.length_b   1.000
_cell.length_c   1.000
_cell.angle_alpha   90.00
_cell.angle_beta   90.00
_cell.angle_gamma   90.00
#
_symmetry.space_group_name_H-M   'P 1'
#
loop_
_entity.id
_entity.type
_entity.pdbx_description
1 polymer ?
#
loop_
_entity_poly.entity_id
_entity_poly.type
_entity_poly.pdbx_seq_one_letter_code
_entity_poly.pdbx_strand_id
1 'polypeptide(L)' 'MKVNLTTDGAPSLTGSVIGVLAMGIIDDDLPHFFPYNSIIYQQGLYCNILNLRHVMRICMEIANPVQGRILQRKTFLVQL' A
#
# COMPACT_ATOMS: atom_id res chain seq x y z
N MET A 1 2.85 -21.33 2.87
CA MET A 1 3.80 -20.20 2.76
C MET A 1 3.00 -18.92 2.98
N LYS A 2 3.39 -18.04 3.90
CA LYS A 2 2.66 -16.78 4.16
C LYS A 2 3.35 -15.63 3.43
N VAL A 3 2.60 -14.87 2.65
CA VAL A 3 3.12 -13.76 1.84
C VAL A 3 2.74 -12.43 2.49
N ASN A 4 3.68 -11.50 2.61
CA ASN A 4 3.35 -10.15 3.09
C ASN A 4 3.03 -9.27 1.89
N LEU A 5 1.84 -8.66 1.89
CA LEU A 5 1.43 -7.74 0.84
C LEU A 5 1.43 -6.31 1.40
N THR A 6 2.19 -5.42 0.79
CA THR A 6 2.17 -3.99 1.11
C THR A 6 1.37 -3.25 0.06
N THR A 7 0.36 -2.48 0.46
CA THR A 7 -0.46 -1.66 -0.44
C THR A 7 -0.14 -0.17 -0.31
N ASP A 8 -0.34 0.58 -1.38
CA ASP A 8 -0.31 2.05 -1.34
C ASP A 8 -1.62 2.66 -0.81
N GLY A 9 -2.58 1.82 -0.41
CA GLY A 9 -3.90 2.23 0.05
C GLY A 9 -4.86 2.68 -1.05
N ALA A 10 -4.55 2.40 -2.33
CA ALA A 10 -5.48 2.66 -3.43
C ALA A 10 -6.81 1.92 -3.21
N PRO A 11 -7.97 2.52 -3.54
CA PRO A 11 -9.27 1.87 -3.41
C PRO A 11 -9.40 0.57 -4.22
N SER A 12 -8.71 0.47 -5.36
CA SER A 12 -8.66 -0.76 -6.17
C SER A 12 -7.94 -1.91 -5.45
N LEU A 13 -7.03 -1.62 -4.52
CA LEU A 13 -6.35 -2.63 -3.71
C LEU A 13 -7.08 -2.89 -2.39
N THR A 14 -7.48 -1.82 -1.69
CA THR A 14 -8.00 -1.86 -0.31
C THR A 14 -9.52 -1.84 -0.19
N GLY A 15 -10.24 -1.69 -1.30
CA GLY A 15 -11.70 -1.68 -1.32
C GLY A 15 -12.29 -2.92 -0.64
N SER A 16 -13.26 -2.72 0.24
CA SER A 16 -13.82 -3.78 1.08
C SER A 16 -14.71 -4.79 0.34
N VAL A 17 -15.14 -4.48 -0.90
CA VAL A 17 -16.04 -5.33 -1.70
C VAL A 17 -15.38 -5.76 -3.01
N ILE A 18 -14.70 -4.85 -3.73
CA ILE A 18 -14.10 -5.11 -5.05
C ILE A 18 -12.59 -4.79 -5.04
N GLY A 19 -11.99 -4.65 -3.87
CA GLY A 19 -10.54 -4.48 -3.76
C GLY A 19 -9.81 -5.81 -3.95
N VAL A 20 -8.61 -5.76 -4.53
CA VAL A 20 -7.74 -6.94 -4.69
C VAL A 20 -7.52 -7.68 -3.36
N LEU A 21 -7.43 -6.95 -2.24
CA LEU A 21 -7.34 -7.57 -0.91
C LEU A 21 -8.60 -8.33 -0.53
N ALA A 22 -9.78 -7.73 -0.71
CA ALA A 22 -11.05 -8.34 -0.35
C ALA A 22 -11.32 -9.59 -1.20
N MET A 23 -11.03 -9.51 -2.50
CA MET A 23 -11.16 -10.64 -3.42
C MET A 23 -10.10 -11.73 -3.15
N GLY A 24 -8.87 -11.35 -2.81
CA GLY A 24 -7.82 -12.32 -2.54
C GLY A 24 -7.97 -13.06 -1.22
N ILE A 25 -8.69 -12.50 -0.24
CA ILE A 25 -8.97 -13.17 1.03
C ILE A 25 -9.98 -14.32 0.86
N ILE A 26 -10.88 -14.21 -0.11
CA ILE A 26 -11.93 -15.21 -0.38
C ILE A 26 -11.54 -16.24 -1.46
N ASP A 27 -10.36 -16.09 -2.06
CA ASP A 27 -9.84 -16.96 -3.11
C ASP A 27 -8.92 -18.02 -2.49
N ASP A 28 -9.38 -19.28 -2.49
CA ASP A 28 -8.66 -20.41 -1.92
C ASP A 28 -7.41 -20.81 -2.73
N ASP A 29 -7.29 -20.36 -3.99
CA ASP A 29 -6.12 -20.61 -4.83
C ASP A 29 -4.95 -19.66 -4.50
N LEU A 30 -5.22 -18.57 -3.75
CA LEU A 30 -4.20 -17.63 -3.32
C LEU A 30 -3.56 -18.04 -1.99
N PRO A 31 -2.23 -17.89 -1.85
CA PRO A 31 -1.57 -18.13 -0.58
C PRO A 31 -2.08 -17.14 0.46
N HIS A 32 -2.33 -17.61 1.68
CA HIS A 32 -2.65 -16.71 2.79
C HIS A 32 -1.62 -15.59 2.90
N PHE A 33 -2.12 -14.35 2.88
CA PHE A 33 -1.30 -13.15 2.97
C PHE A 33 -1.73 -12.26 4.13
N PHE A 34 -0.78 -11.46 4.60
CA PHE A 34 -1.06 -10.38 5.54
C PHE A 34 -1.00 -9.05 4.82
N PRO A 35 -2.14 -8.33 4.70
CA PRO A 35 -2.17 -7.02 4.08
C PRO A 35 -1.72 -5.95 5.07
N TYR A 36 -0.73 -5.18 4.68
CA TYR A 36 -0.31 -3.97 5.38
C TYR A 36 -0.39 -2.78 4.44
N ASN A 37 -0.84 -1.64 4.97
CA ASN A 37 -0.68 -0.39 4.25
C ASN A 37 0.77 0.09 4.37
N SER A 38 1.29 0.72 3.32
CA SER A 38 2.59 1.37 3.38
C SER A 38 2.62 2.37 4.54
N ILE A 39 3.77 2.49 5.20
CA ILE A 39 3.95 3.43 6.31
C ILE A 39 3.57 4.86 5.89
N ILE A 40 3.85 5.21 4.64
CA ILE A 40 3.49 6.51 4.05
C ILE A 40 1.96 6.68 3.99
N TYR A 41 1.22 5.70 3.48
CA TYR A 41 -0.25 5.77 3.46
C TYR A 41 -0.83 5.84 4.88
N GLN A 42 -0.31 5.03 5.81
CA GLN A 42 -0.72 5.09 7.22
C GLN A 42 -0.50 6.48 7.81
N GLN A 43 0.68 7.08 7.58
CA GLN A 43 0.99 8.44 8.01
C GLN A 43 0.07 9.49 7.37
N GLY A 44 -0.26 9.31 6.08
CA GLY A 44 -1.28 10.09 5.38
C GLY A 44 -2.67 10.03 6.05
N LEU A 45 -3.08 8.86 6.55
CA LEU A 45 -4.33 8.73 7.30
C LEU A 45 -4.25 9.40 8.69
N TYR A 46 -3.14 9.18 9.41
CA TYR A 46 -2.94 9.73 10.76
C TYR A 46 -2.85 11.26 10.79
N CYS A 47 -2.43 11.90 9.70
CA CYS A 47 -2.36 13.37 9.67
C CYS A 47 -3.72 14.05 9.83
N ASN A 48 -4.82 13.37 9.49
CA ASN A 48 -6.17 13.87 9.72
C ASN A 48 -6.55 13.84 11.19
N ILE A 49 -6.12 12.80 11.91
CA ILE A 49 -6.37 12.63 13.35
C ILE A 49 -5.57 13.65 14.14
N LEU A 50 -4.31 13.90 13.75
CA LEU A 50 -3.41 14.80 14.46
C LEU A 50 -3.48 16.26 13.98
N ASN A 51 -4.34 16.57 13.00
CA ASN A 51 -4.42 17.88 12.34
C ASN A 51 -3.08 18.38 11.75
N LEU A 52 -2.28 17.46 11.21
CA LEU A 52 -0.94 17.71 10.66
C LEU A 52 -0.91 17.70 9.12
N ARG A 53 -2.05 17.93 8.45
CA ARG A 53 -2.14 17.85 6.97
C ARG A 53 -1.10 18.71 6.26
N HIS A 54 -0.83 19.91 6.77
CA HIS A 54 0.12 20.84 6.17
C HIS A 54 1.57 20.31 6.17
N VAL A 55 1.99 19.63 7.25
CA VAL A 55 3.29 18.97 7.35
C VAL A 55 3.30 17.69 6.53
N MET A 56 2.27 16.85 6.69
CA MET A 56 2.23 15.54 6.05
C MET A 56 2.19 15.65 4.54
N ARG A 57 1.56 16.68 3.96
CA ARG A 57 1.59 16.91 2.51
C ARG A 57 3.03 16.98 1.98
N ILE A 58 3.89 17.76 2.64
CA ILE A 58 5.30 17.92 2.26
C ILE A 58 6.05 16.59 2.42
N CYS A 59 5.84 15.89 3.54
CA CYS A 59 6.46 14.58 3.77
C CYS A 59 6.07 13.56 2.67
N MET A 60 4.80 13.51 2.28
CA MET A 60 4.29 12.60 1.25
C MET A 60 4.85 12.95 -0.13
N GLU A 61 4.95 14.23 -0.48
CA GLU A 61 5.55 14.70 -1.75
C GLU A 61 7.01 14.27 -1.90
N ILE A 62 7.77 14.23 -0.80
CA ILE A 62 9.16 13.77 -0.80
C ILE A 62 9.25 12.25 -0.82
N ALA A 63 8.43 11.57 -0.03
CA ALA A 63 8.55 10.13 0.19
C ALA A 63 7.93 9.28 -0.94
N ASN A 64 6.84 9.75 -1.56
CA ASN A 64 6.15 9.03 -2.64
C ASN A 64 7.06 8.74 -3.85
N PRO A 65 7.84 9.69 -4.40
CA PRO A 65 8.72 9.41 -5.53
C PRO A 65 9.83 8.40 -5.21
N VAL A 66 10.37 8.43 -3.99
CA VAL A 66 11.41 7.48 -3.54
C VAL A 66 10.84 6.06 -3.51
N GLN A 67 9.67 5.88 -2.89
CA GLN A 67 9.00 4.58 -2.86
C GLN A 67 8.59 4.12 -4.26
N GLY A 68 8.04 5.01 -5.08
CA GLY A 68 7.65 4.70 -6.46
C GLY A 68 8.82 4.18 -7.30
N ARG A 69 10.01 4.80 -7.19
CA ARG A 69 11.22 4.33 -7.89
C ARG A 69 11.72 2.98 -7.38
N ILE A 70 11.69 2.75 -6.07
CA ILE A 70 12.09 1.46 -5.47
C ILE A 70 11.13 0.36 -5.90
N LEU A 71 9.82 0.62 -5.86
CA LEU A 71 8.78 -0.27 -6.34
C LEU A 71 8.99 -0.62 -7.81
N GLN A 72 9.14 0.39 -8.68
CA GLN A 72 9.37 0.18 -10.11
C GLN A 72 10.60 -0.70 -10.38
N ARG A 73 11.71 -0.46 -9.67
CA ARG A 73 12.91 -1.30 -9.77
C ARG A 73 12.65 -2.74 -9.34
N LYS A 74 11.95 -2.95 -8.22
CA LYS A 74 11.61 -4.29 -7.72
C LYS A 74 10.67 -5.02 -8.68
N THR A 75 9.64 -4.35 -9.20
CA THR A 75 8.70 -4.92 -10.17
C THR A 75 9.41 -5.35 -11.45
N PHE A 76 10.33 -4.52 -11.96
CA PHE A 76 11.11 -4.86 -13.15
C PHE A 76 11.98 -6.11 -12.95
N LEU A 77 12.56 -6.29 -11.75
CA LEU A 77 13.36 -7.48 -11.42
C LEU A 77 12.54 -8.76 -11.26
N VAL A 78 11.23 -8.66 -10.97
CA VAL A 78 10.33 -9.83 -10.83
C VAL A 78 9.75 -10.26 -12.18
N GLN A 79 9.83 -9.42 -13.21
CA GLN A 79 9.31 -9.68 -14.56
C GLN A 79 10.35 -10.26 -15.54
N LEU A 80 11.60 -10.48 -15.10
CA LEU A 80 12.70 -11.14 -15.83
C LEU A 80 12.90 -12.56 -15.32
#